data_AF-A0A6M4X5A6-F1
#
_entry.id   AF-A0A6M4X5A6-F1
#
_cell.length_a   1.000
_cell.length_b   1.000
_cell.length_c   1.000
_cell.angle_alpha   90.00
_cell.angle_beta   90.00
_cell.angle_gamma   90.00
#
_symmetry.space_group_name_H-M   'P 1'
#
loop_
_entity.id
_entity.type
_entity.pdbx_description
1 polymer ?
#
loop_
_entity_poly.entity_id
_entity_poly.type
_entity_poly.pdbx_seq_one_letter_code
_entity_poly.pdbx_strand_id
1 'polypeptide(L)'
;MKRRRSVDGGPGGDEAPVRAGGSPPQFADDEALRVASRLHAFNRYELKYLVPVEQAAGIRDELGERMDRDLHSPVGGYGVWSLYYDTPQLRFYWEKIEGLKFRRKLRIRHYGDLDGVTDDSAVCVEIKQRVNRVTQKRRITLPYATARKLCDEREMIEHSAKENAFVNEVLELVVRLNLQPTAITGYQREALVGRDQDTGLRVTFDRRIRGRDRDFHFGTPNAENRFTIPPHLSVMEIKVNERTPYWITDLAARRNLSLVRVSKYVQSIEAFGLAPRSVFHVREEDLPPAPALAPLPLVPTPASPTTRRPTEASHS
;
A
#
# COMPACT_ATOMS: atom_id res chain seq x y z
N MET A 1 4.74 80.32 -20.15
CA MET A 1 3.44 80.40 -20.86
C MET A 1 2.77 79.02 -20.73
N LYS A 2 1.60 78.95 -20.06
CA LYS A 2 0.70 77.79 -19.76
C LYS A 2 1.35 76.55 -19.08
N ARG A 3 1.37 76.35 -17.74
CA ARG A 3 0.29 76.03 -16.73
C ARG A 3 -0.55 74.79 -17.11
N ARG A 4 -0.91 73.81 -16.26
CA ARG A 4 -0.57 73.34 -14.87
C ARG A 4 -1.56 72.17 -14.59
N ARG A 5 -1.15 71.13 -13.83
CA ARG A 5 -1.88 70.38 -12.76
C ARG A 5 -1.03 69.13 -12.41
N SER A 6 -0.33 69.05 -11.27
CA SER A 6 -0.75 68.70 -9.89
C SER A 6 -1.24 67.24 -9.79
N VAL A 7 -0.79 66.36 -8.88
CA VAL A 7 -0.79 66.42 -7.40
C VAL A 7 0.08 65.29 -6.81
N ASP A 8 0.62 65.53 -5.58
CA ASP A 8 1.03 64.67 -4.43
C ASP A 8 1.06 63.13 -4.56
N GLY A 9 1.89 62.35 -3.87
CA GLY A 9 2.46 62.41 -2.51
C GLY A 9 2.47 60.96 -1.99
N GLY A 10 3.44 60.58 -1.14
CA GLY A 10 3.65 59.19 -0.65
C GLY A 10 2.52 58.60 0.22
N PRO A 11 2.70 57.52 1.01
CA PRO A 11 3.96 56.81 1.36
C PRO A 11 3.86 55.26 1.39
N GLY A 12 5.00 54.60 1.68
CA GLY A 12 5.14 53.37 2.50
C GLY A 12 4.31 52.11 2.21
N GLY A 13 4.99 51.00 1.90
CA GLY A 13 4.40 49.66 1.91
C GLY A 13 5.43 48.53 1.82
N ASP A 14 5.79 47.99 2.98
CA ASP A 14 6.20 46.61 3.29
C ASP A 14 6.83 45.74 2.18
N GLU A 15 8.15 45.53 2.28
CA GLU A 15 8.82 44.37 1.68
C GLU A 15 8.53 43.11 2.52
N ALA A 16 7.58 42.29 2.05
CA ALA A 16 7.44 40.90 2.48
C ALA A 16 8.22 39.99 1.52
N PRO A 17 9.12 39.10 2.01
CA PRO A 17 9.78 38.15 1.14
C PRO A 17 8.79 37.05 0.74
N VAL A 18 8.54 36.94 -0.57
CA VAL A 18 7.84 35.81 -1.19
C VAL A 18 8.69 34.56 -0.97
N ARG A 19 8.20 33.63 -0.13
CA ARG A 19 8.81 32.31 0.04
C ARG A 19 8.68 31.53 -1.27
N ALA A 20 9.79 31.43 -2.01
CA ALA A 20 9.93 30.51 -3.13
C ALA A 20 9.74 29.06 -2.64
N GLY A 21 8.87 28.33 -3.33
CA GLY A 21 8.55 26.94 -3.05
C GLY A 21 9.77 26.04 -3.12
N GLY A 22 9.88 25.14 -2.14
CA GLY A 22 10.92 24.12 -2.11
C GLY A 22 10.76 23.15 -3.28
N SER A 23 11.81 23.04 -4.07
CA SER A 23 11.99 21.99 -5.06
C SER A 23 11.90 20.61 -4.39
N PRO A 24 11.20 19.62 -4.98
CA PRO A 24 11.23 18.26 -4.46
C PRO A 24 12.66 17.68 -4.58
N PRO A 25 13.12 16.88 -3.61
CA PRO A 25 14.48 16.38 -3.61
C PRO A 25 14.70 15.42 -4.79
N GLN A 26 15.75 15.71 -5.56
CA GLN A 26 16.23 14.90 -6.67
C GLN A 26 16.81 13.57 -6.15
N PHE A 27 16.55 12.51 -6.92
CA PHE A 27 16.68 11.11 -6.56
C PHE A 27 18.12 10.67 -6.25
N ALA A 28 18.32 10.13 -5.03
CA ALA A 28 19.48 9.31 -4.65
C ALA A 28 19.36 7.84 -5.10
N ASP A 29 18.48 7.53 -6.06
CA ASP A 29 18.23 6.16 -6.54
C ASP A 29 19.26 5.70 -7.60
N ASP A 30 19.99 6.61 -8.23
CA ASP A 30 20.86 6.29 -9.38
C ASP A 30 22.23 5.70 -8.96
N GLU A 31 22.67 5.94 -7.73
CA GLU A 31 23.92 5.38 -7.20
C GLU A 31 23.73 3.94 -6.70
N ALA A 32 22.58 3.64 -6.09
CA ALA A 32 22.20 2.28 -5.67
C ALA A 32 22.04 1.33 -6.88
N LEU A 33 21.64 1.85 -8.04
CA LEU A 33 21.53 1.10 -9.29
C LEU A 33 22.89 0.74 -9.91
N ARG A 34 23.94 1.54 -9.67
CA ARG A 34 25.29 1.29 -10.22
C ARG A 34 26.14 0.31 -9.42
N VAL A 35 25.86 0.12 -8.13
CA VAL A 35 26.56 -0.88 -7.31
C VAL A 35 26.02 -2.30 -7.53
N ALA A 36 24.79 -2.43 -8.05
CA ALA A 36 24.12 -3.71 -8.30
C ALA A 36 24.61 -4.48 -9.54
N SER A 37 25.85 -4.23 -10.03
CA SER A 37 26.42 -4.89 -11.21
C SER A 37 27.60 -5.83 -10.90
N ARG A 38 27.58 -6.56 -9.77
CA ARG A 38 28.47 -7.71 -9.55
C ARG A 38 27.69 -8.91 -9.00
N LEU A 39 27.24 -9.76 -9.92
CA LEU A 39 27.15 -11.22 -9.78
C LEU A 39 26.76 -11.79 -8.40
N HIS A 40 25.58 -11.44 -7.89
CA HIS A 40 24.86 -12.31 -6.96
C HIS A 40 23.36 -12.27 -7.23
N ALA A 41 22.88 -13.24 -8.00
CA ALA A 41 21.45 -13.44 -8.21
C ALA A 41 20.83 -14.04 -6.94
N PHE A 42 20.39 -13.19 -6.02
CA PHE A 42 19.75 -13.63 -4.78
C PHE A 42 18.27 -13.99 -5.02
N ASN A 43 17.84 -15.15 -4.52
CA ASN A 43 16.44 -15.55 -4.58
C ASN A 43 15.60 -14.67 -3.65
N ARG A 44 14.62 -13.92 -4.16
CA ARG A 44 13.72 -13.13 -3.32
C ARG A 44 12.41 -13.88 -3.05
N TYR A 45 12.07 -14.06 -1.78
CA TYR A 45 10.84 -14.73 -1.36
C TYR A 45 9.79 -13.69 -0.91
N GLU A 46 8.51 -13.99 -1.18
CA GLU A 46 7.35 -13.19 -0.77
C GLU A 46 6.41 -14.13 -0.01
N LEU A 47 6.32 -13.97 1.31
CA LEU A 47 5.45 -14.71 2.21
C LEU A 47 4.27 -13.83 2.60
N LYS A 48 3.06 -14.40 2.68
CA LYS A 48 1.85 -13.66 3.04
C LYS A 48 1.06 -14.38 4.10
N TYR A 49 0.52 -13.60 5.02
CA TYR A 49 -0.29 -14.06 6.13
C TYR A 49 -1.55 -13.18 6.22
N LEU A 50 -2.67 -13.79 6.61
CA LEU A 50 -3.81 -13.04 7.12
C LEU A 50 -3.61 -12.85 8.62
N VAL A 51 -3.73 -11.61 9.08
CA VAL A 51 -3.48 -11.23 10.46
C VAL A 51 -4.71 -10.47 10.98
N PRO A 52 -5.37 -10.93 12.05
CA PRO A 52 -6.40 -10.14 12.73
C PRO A 52 -5.86 -8.78 13.15
N VAL A 53 -6.62 -7.70 12.89
CA VAL A 53 -6.18 -6.32 13.17
C VAL A 53 -5.86 -6.11 14.66
N GLU A 54 -6.56 -6.80 15.56
CA GLU A 54 -6.29 -6.83 17.00
C GLU A 54 -4.89 -7.37 17.35
N GLN A 55 -4.38 -8.35 16.58
CA GLN A 55 -3.04 -8.91 16.78
C GLN A 55 -1.95 -8.08 16.06
N ALA A 56 -2.33 -7.34 15.02
CA ALA A 56 -1.38 -6.63 14.16
C ALA A 56 -0.55 -5.60 14.94
N ALA A 57 -1.11 -4.97 15.97
CA ALA A 57 -0.38 -4.02 16.82
C ALA A 57 0.78 -4.71 17.56
N GLY A 58 0.50 -5.78 18.31
CA GLY A 58 1.55 -6.50 19.02
C GLY A 58 2.60 -7.14 18.11
N ILE A 59 2.20 -7.57 16.90
CA ILE A 59 3.15 -8.07 15.91
C ILE A 59 4.05 -6.93 15.39
N ARG A 60 3.49 -5.75 15.11
CA ARG A 60 4.30 -4.59 14.69
C ARG A 60 5.28 -4.15 15.78
N ASP A 61 4.85 -4.13 17.03
CA ASP A 61 5.71 -3.71 18.15
C ASP A 61 6.92 -4.66 18.27
N GLU A 62 6.66 -5.97 18.19
CA GLU A 62 7.71 -7.01 18.20
C GLU A 62 8.63 -6.92 16.96
N LEU A 63 8.09 -6.67 15.76
CA LEU A 63 8.90 -6.39 14.57
C LEU A 63 9.74 -5.11 14.76
N GLY A 64 9.18 -4.10 15.43
CA GLY A 64 9.80 -2.80 15.71
C GLY A 64 10.98 -2.87 16.68
N GLU A 65 11.19 -3.99 17.37
CA GLU A 65 12.41 -4.24 18.15
C GLU A 65 13.62 -4.49 17.26
N ARG A 66 13.40 -4.93 16.01
CA ARG A 66 14.46 -5.39 15.09
C ARG A 66 14.43 -4.75 13.70
N MET A 67 13.34 -4.07 13.35
CA MET A 67 13.12 -3.46 12.04
C MET A 67 12.81 -1.99 12.19
N ASP A 68 13.32 -1.17 11.29
CA ASP A 68 13.00 0.24 11.26
C ASP A 68 11.70 0.48 10.50
N ARG A 69 11.06 1.59 10.81
CA ARG A 69 9.96 2.08 10.00
C ARG A 69 10.51 2.54 8.65
N ASP A 70 9.80 2.19 7.58
CA ASP A 70 10.12 2.69 6.25
C ASP A 70 9.97 4.23 6.25
N LEU A 71 10.98 4.94 5.75
CA LEU A 71 11.01 6.42 5.69
C LEU A 71 9.79 7.02 4.96
N HIS A 72 9.23 6.26 4.02
CA HIS A 72 8.03 6.67 3.28
C HIS A 72 6.72 6.18 3.93
N SER A 73 6.78 5.61 5.13
CA SER A 73 5.63 5.06 5.87
C SER A 73 5.32 5.90 7.12
N PRO A 74 4.49 6.97 6.99
CA PRO A 74 4.12 7.81 8.12
C PRO A 74 3.36 7.06 9.21
N VAL A 75 3.17 7.71 10.37
CA VAL A 75 2.34 7.18 11.48
C VAL A 75 0.92 6.92 10.98
N GLY A 76 0.42 5.70 11.19
CA GLY A 76 -0.87 5.25 10.66
C GLY A 76 -0.82 4.67 9.24
N GLY A 77 0.33 4.74 8.55
CA GLY A 77 0.52 4.24 7.20
C GLY A 77 0.06 5.22 6.12
N TYR A 78 0.09 4.77 4.87
CA TYR A 78 -0.28 5.57 3.70
C TYR A 78 -1.25 4.83 2.78
N GLY A 79 -2.10 5.57 2.08
CA GLY A 79 -2.98 5.04 1.05
C GLY A 79 -2.18 4.47 -0.12
N VAL A 80 -2.60 3.30 -0.62
CA VAL A 80 -2.12 2.77 -1.91
C VAL A 80 -3.32 2.34 -2.73
N TRP A 81 -3.47 2.96 -3.89
CA TRP A 81 -4.53 2.67 -4.84
C TRP A 81 -3.94 2.13 -6.13
N SER A 82 -4.56 1.12 -6.72
CA SER A 82 -4.11 0.53 -7.98
C SER A 82 -5.31 0.23 -8.86
N LEU A 83 -5.35 0.84 -10.05
CA LEU A 83 -6.25 0.46 -11.13
C LEU A 83 -5.59 -0.65 -11.93
N TYR A 84 -6.19 -1.83 -11.93
CA TYR A 84 -5.73 -2.99 -12.69
C TYR A 84 -6.39 -3.05 -14.07
N TYR A 85 -5.60 -3.47 -15.04
CA TYR A 85 -6.03 -3.73 -16.40
C TYR A 85 -5.97 -5.22 -16.69
N ASP A 86 -7.00 -5.73 -17.34
CA ASP A 86 -7.11 -7.12 -17.80
C ASP A 86 -7.89 -7.16 -19.12
N THR A 87 -7.95 -8.34 -19.73
CA THR A 87 -8.79 -8.56 -20.91
C THR A 87 -10.26 -8.68 -20.49
N PRO A 88 -11.23 -8.48 -21.41
CA PRO A 88 -12.65 -8.69 -21.10
C PRO A 88 -12.97 -10.11 -20.57
N GLN A 89 -12.16 -11.10 -20.95
CA GLN A 89 -12.25 -12.49 -20.48
C GLN A 89 -11.40 -12.77 -19.22
N LEU A 90 -10.88 -11.74 -18.57
CA LEU A 90 -10.09 -11.82 -17.34
C LEU A 90 -8.87 -12.75 -17.44
N ARG A 91 -8.12 -12.63 -18.54
CA ARG A 91 -6.95 -13.48 -18.80
C ARG A 91 -5.96 -13.48 -17.62
N PHE A 92 -5.56 -12.32 -17.10
CA PHE A 92 -4.57 -12.24 -16.02
C PHE A 92 -5.09 -12.76 -14.68
N TYR A 93 -6.41 -12.75 -14.47
CA TYR A 93 -7.05 -13.47 -13.38
C TYR A 93 -6.83 -14.98 -13.53
N TRP A 94 -7.24 -15.56 -14.67
CA TRP A 94 -7.13 -17.00 -14.91
C TRP A 94 -5.68 -17.49 -14.89
N GLU A 95 -4.76 -16.75 -15.53
CA GLU A 95 -3.32 -17.05 -15.49
C GLU A 95 -2.77 -17.13 -14.05
N LYS A 96 -3.32 -16.32 -13.13
CA LYS A 96 -2.95 -16.33 -11.71
C LYS A 96 -3.60 -17.49 -10.95
N ILE A 97 -4.87 -17.82 -11.22
CA ILE A 97 -5.59 -18.93 -10.59
C ILE A 97 -4.98 -20.27 -11.00
N GLU A 98 -4.74 -20.48 -12.29
CA GLU A 98 -4.13 -21.68 -12.86
C GLU A 98 -2.62 -21.80 -12.55
N GLY A 99 -2.03 -20.73 -12.01
CA GLY A 99 -0.64 -20.74 -11.57
C GLY A 99 0.38 -20.73 -12.73
N LEU A 100 0.00 -20.24 -13.91
CA LEU A 100 0.83 -20.27 -15.11
C LEU A 100 2.20 -19.63 -14.87
N LYS A 101 3.26 -20.29 -15.36
CA LYS A 101 4.65 -19.88 -15.14
C LYS A 101 5.01 -18.57 -15.82
N PHE A 102 4.34 -18.25 -16.92
CA PHE A 102 4.41 -16.96 -17.59
C PHE A 102 3.11 -16.20 -17.37
N ARG A 103 3.18 -15.04 -16.72
CA ARG A 103 2.01 -14.18 -16.50
C ARG A 103 2.42 -12.74 -16.26
N ARG A 104 1.56 -11.80 -16.65
CA ARG A 104 1.79 -10.36 -16.50
C ARG A 104 0.60 -9.70 -15.82
N LYS A 105 0.83 -8.52 -15.24
CA LYS A 105 -0.21 -7.63 -14.71
C LYS A 105 0.20 -6.19 -15.01
N LEU A 106 -0.69 -5.44 -15.64
CA LEU A 106 -0.56 -3.99 -15.84
C LEU A 106 -1.43 -3.27 -14.80
N ARG A 107 -0.91 -2.15 -14.27
CA ARG A 107 -1.68 -1.27 -13.39
C ARG A 107 -1.19 0.17 -13.42
N ILE A 108 -2.09 1.10 -13.19
CA ILE A 108 -1.78 2.46 -12.73
C ILE A 108 -1.86 2.45 -11.20
N ARG A 109 -0.86 3.01 -10.52
CA ARG A 109 -0.79 3.05 -9.07
C ARG A 109 -0.61 4.47 -8.55
N HIS A 110 -1.44 4.84 -7.58
CA HIS A 110 -1.35 6.07 -6.82
C HIS A 110 -0.92 5.79 -5.37
N TYR A 111 -0.14 6.69 -4.80
CA TYR A 111 0.29 6.68 -3.40
C TYR A 111 -0.27 7.90 -2.70
N GLY A 112 -0.91 7.68 -1.55
CA GLY A 112 -1.72 8.69 -0.85
C GLY A 112 -3.21 8.40 -0.95
N ASP A 113 -4.01 9.32 -0.43
CA ASP A 113 -5.46 9.25 -0.52
C ASP A 113 -5.94 9.65 -1.92
N LEU A 114 -7.16 9.22 -2.27
CA LEU A 114 -7.79 9.59 -3.55
C LEU A 114 -8.38 11.01 -3.51
N ASP A 115 -8.62 11.53 -2.32
CA ASP A 115 -9.17 12.87 -2.14
C ASP A 115 -8.18 13.90 -2.70
N GLY A 116 -8.64 14.70 -3.67
CA GLY A 116 -7.81 15.71 -4.34
C GLY A 116 -6.88 15.16 -5.43
N VAL A 117 -7.04 13.92 -5.87
CA VAL A 117 -6.34 13.43 -7.07
C VAL A 117 -6.82 14.21 -8.30
N THR A 118 -5.88 14.89 -8.93
CA THR A 118 -6.05 15.64 -10.19
C THR A 118 -5.33 14.95 -11.34
N ASP A 119 -5.55 15.44 -12.56
CA ASP A 119 -4.86 14.99 -13.76
C ASP A 119 -3.33 15.17 -13.72
N ASP A 120 -2.84 16.12 -12.92
CA ASP A 120 -1.41 16.37 -12.72
C ASP A 120 -0.79 15.51 -11.61
N SER A 121 -1.60 14.77 -10.86
CA SER A 121 -1.12 13.93 -9.76
C SER A 121 -0.18 12.84 -10.26
N ALA A 122 0.95 12.66 -9.59
CA ALA A 122 1.94 11.67 -9.98
C ALA A 122 1.46 10.24 -9.68
N VAL A 123 1.44 9.39 -10.70
CA VAL A 123 1.10 7.97 -10.61
C VAL A 123 2.20 7.11 -11.23
N CYS A 124 2.29 5.85 -10.80
CA CYS A 124 3.18 4.87 -11.42
C CYS A 124 2.41 3.94 -12.36
N VAL A 125 2.77 3.91 -13.64
CA VAL A 125 2.38 2.83 -14.56
C VAL A 125 3.33 1.67 -14.34
N GLU A 126 2.81 0.50 -13.96
CA GLU A 126 3.63 -0.65 -13.57
C GLU A 126 3.25 -1.93 -14.30
N ILE A 127 4.25 -2.65 -14.82
CA ILE A 127 4.12 -4.04 -15.28
C ILE A 127 4.80 -4.95 -14.26
N LYS A 128 4.04 -5.87 -13.65
CA LYS A 128 4.58 -6.98 -12.86
C LYS A 128 4.50 -8.25 -13.71
N GLN A 129 5.65 -8.79 -14.08
CA GLN A 129 5.79 -9.98 -14.89
C GLN A 129 6.40 -11.12 -14.09
N ARG A 130 5.89 -12.33 -14.26
CA ARG A 130 6.53 -13.56 -13.77
C ARG A 130 6.89 -14.44 -14.94
N VAL A 131 8.12 -14.94 -14.94
CA VAL A 131 8.63 -15.95 -15.86
C VAL A 131 9.25 -17.07 -15.03
N ASN A 132 8.61 -18.23 -15.02
CA ASN A 132 8.94 -19.36 -14.15
C ASN A 132 8.93 -18.95 -12.66
N ARG A 133 10.13 -18.90 -12.04
CA ARG A 133 10.32 -18.53 -10.64
C ARG A 133 10.67 -17.05 -10.46
N VAL A 134 11.06 -16.37 -11.54
CA VAL A 134 11.54 -14.99 -11.49
C VAL A 134 10.38 -14.02 -11.65
N THR A 135 10.33 -13.00 -10.81
CA THR A 135 9.37 -11.89 -10.93
C THR A 135 10.13 -10.61 -11.24
N GLN A 136 9.72 -9.91 -12.27
CA GLN A 136 10.24 -8.61 -12.68
C GLN A 136 9.16 -7.56 -12.48
N LYS A 137 9.57 -6.38 -12.01
CA LYS A 137 8.71 -5.20 -11.90
C LYS A 137 9.40 -4.07 -12.64
N ARG A 138 8.70 -3.48 -13.61
CA ARG A 138 9.13 -2.28 -14.33
C ARG A 138 8.05 -1.22 -14.19
N ARG A 139 8.45 0.05 -14.09
CA ARG A 139 7.52 1.16 -13.94
C ARG A 139 8.11 2.46 -14.46
N ILE A 140 7.23 3.39 -14.79
CA ILE A 140 7.52 4.82 -14.98
C ILE A 140 6.54 5.64 -14.14
N THR A 141 6.95 6.84 -13.75
CA THR A 141 6.08 7.80 -13.05
C THR A 141 5.61 8.83 -14.06
N LEU A 142 4.30 9.08 -14.14
CA LEU A 142 3.68 10.00 -15.08
C LEU A 142 2.62 10.84 -14.35
N PRO A 143 2.27 12.03 -14.87
CA PRO A 143 1.00 12.68 -14.54
C PRO A 143 -0.18 11.73 -14.81
N TYR A 144 -1.22 11.80 -13.99
CA TYR A 144 -2.34 10.88 -14.05
C TYR A 144 -3.06 10.93 -15.42
N ALA A 145 -3.29 12.12 -15.98
CA ALA A 145 -3.85 12.25 -17.33
C ALA A 145 -2.98 11.57 -18.39
N THR A 146 -1.65 11.74 -18.34
CA THR A 146 -0.73 11.10 -19.28
C THR A 146 -0.74 9.59 -19.14
N ALA A 147 -0.82 9.06 -17.91
CA ALA A 147 -0.95 7.62 -17.69
C ALA A 147 -2.26 7.06 -18.28
N ARG A 148 -3.37 7.81 -18.17
CA ARG A 148 -4.66 7.45 -18.78
C ARG A 148 -4.62 7.51 -20.31
N LYS A 149 -3.97 8.52 -20.92
CA LYS A 149 -3.75 8.54 -22.37
C LYS A 149 -3.05 7.27 -22.86
N LEU A 150 -1.99 6.87 -22.17
CA LEU A 150 -1.24 5.66 -22.51
C LEU A 150 -2.05 4.36 -22.32
N CYS A 151 -2.74 4.22 -21.19
CA CYS A 151 -3.37 2.95 -20.80
C CYS A 151 -4.86 2.82 -21.18
N ASP A 152 -5.64 3.89 -21.08
CA ASP A 152 -7.07 3.91 -21.39
C ASP A 152 -7.31 4.23 -22.87
N GLU A 153 -6.69 5.31 -23.36
CA GLU A 153 -6.89 5.84 -24.72
C GLU A 153 -5.97 5.17 -25.74
N ARG A 154 -4.94 4.44 -25.27
CA ARG A 154 -3.99 3.67 -26.10
C ARG A 154 -3.17 4.55 -27.02
N GLU A 155 -2.78 5.71 -26.51
CA GLU A 155 -2.02 6.70 -27.26
C GLU A 155 -0.54 6.64 -26.91
N MET A 156 0.31 6.90 -27.90
CA MET A 156 1.72 7.14 -27.66
C MET A 156 1.87 8.49 -26.96
N ILE A 157 2.52 8.49 -25.80
CA ILE A 157 2.80 9.70 -25.04
C ILE A 157 4.20 10.23 -25.35
N GLU A 158 4.45 11.50 -25.07
CA GLU A 158 5.82 12.02 -25.03
C GLU A 158 6.61 11.36 -23.89
N HIS A 159 7.84 10.96 -24.18
CA HIS A 159 8.70 10.24 -23.24
C HIS A 159 10.18 10.40 -23.61
N SER A 160 11.07 10.19 -22.64
CA SER A 160 12.51 10.23 -22.89
C SER A 160 13.01 8.97 -23.60
N ALA A 161 14.18 9.04 -24.23
CA ALA A 161 14.80 7.88 -24.89
C ALA A 161 15.00 6.67 -23.95
N LYS A 162 15.19 6.90 -22.64
CA LYS A 162 15.33 5.84 -21.62
C LYS A 162 14.01 5.11 -21.35
N GLU A 163 12.88 5.79 -21.52
CA GLU A 163 11.55 5.26 -21.23
C GLU A 163 10.91 4.58 -22.45
N ASN A 164 11.42 4.86 -23.65
CA ASN A 164 10.88 4.38 -24.93
C ASN A 164 10.57 2.89 -24.95
N ALA A 165 11.48 2.04 -24.46
CA ALA A 165 11.26 0.60 -24.43
C ALA A 165 10.07 0.20 -23.54
N PHE A 166 9.90 0.84 -22.39
CA PHE A 166 8.81 0.53 -21.47
C PHE A 166 7.47 1.10 -21.93
N VAL A 167 7.45 2.33 -22.47
CA VAL A 167 6.22 2.94 -23.03
C VAL A 167 5.68 2.11 -24.19
N ASN A 168 6.56 1.70 -25.13
CA ASN A 168 6.16 0.80 -26.21
C ASN A 168 5.67 -0.56 -25.70
N GLU A 169 6.30 -1.12 -24.66
CA GLU A 169 5.84 -2.38 -24.06
C GLU A 169 4.43 -2.24 -23.45
N VAL A 170 4.14 -1.14 -22.75
CA VAL A 170 2.81 -0.87 -22.20
C VAL A 170 1.80 -0.76 -23.34
N LEU A 171 2.10 0.03 -24.37
CA LEU A 171 1.20 0.25 -25.50
C LEU A 171 0.93 -1.04 -26.27
N GLU A 172 1.97 -1.83 -26.59
CA GLU A 172 1.82 -3.14 -27.21
C GLU A 172 0.93 -4.05 -26.36
N LEU A 173 1.19 -4.10 -25.04
CA LEU A 173 0.43 -4.96 -24.13
C LEU A 173 -1.06 -4.58 -24.09
N VAL A 174 -1.37 -3.29 -24.00
CA VAL A 174 -2.75 -2.77 -23.95
C VAL A 174 -3.47 -3.02 -25.27
N VAL A 175 -2.84 -2.69 -26.40
CA VAL A 175 -3.46 -2.84 -27.74
C VAL A 175 -3.63 -4.31 -28.09
N ARG A 176 -2.55 -5.11 -28.00
CA ARG A 176 -2.54 -6.50 -28.46
C ARG A 176 -3.46 -7.40 -27.65
N LEU A 177 -3.58 -7.16 -26.35
CA LEU A 177 -4.47 -7.95 -25.48
C LEU A 177 -5.84 -7.31 -25.29
N ASN A 178 -6.10 -6.15 -25.90
CA ASN A 178 -7.30 -5.35 -25.66
C ASN A 178 -7.54 -5.14 -24.16
N LEU A 179 -6.51 -4.71 -23.43
CA LEU A 179 -6.63 -4.47 -22.00
C LEU A 179 -7.57 -3.30 -21.72
N GLN A 180 -8.33 -3.43 -20.64
CA GLN A 180 -9.30 -2.44 -20.18
C GLN A 180 -9.20 -2.27 -18.66
N PRO A 181 -9.49 -1.07 -18.13
CA PRO A 181 -9.72 -0.88 -16.70
C PRO A 181 -10.70 -1.94 -16.18
N THR A 182 -10.29 -2.72 -15.16
CA THR A 182 -11.07 -3.88 -14.68
C THR A 182 -11.45 -3.75 -13.21
N ALA A 183 -10.51 -3.35 -12.36
CA ALA A 183 -10.76 -3.22 -10.92
C ALA A 183 -9.79 -2.25 -10.26
N ILE A 184 -10.29 -1.44 -9.34
CA ILE A 184 -9.46 -0.68 -8.41
C ILE A 184 -9.32 -1.46 -7.11
N THR A 185 -8.11 -1.53 -6.59
CA THR A 185 -7.83 -1.98 -5.22
C THR A 185 -7.12 -0.87 -4.44
N GLY A 186 -7.71 -0.49 -3.31
CA GLY A 186 -7.17 0.43 -2.31
C GLY A 186 -6.90 -0.24 -0.97
N TYR A 187 -5.88 0.21 -0.24
CA TYR A 187 -5.60 -0.21 1.13
C TYR A 187 -4.72 0.82 1.85
N GLN A 188 -4.68 0.72 3.16
CA GLN A 188 -3.77 1.51 4.00
C GLN A 188 -2.56 0.64 4.33
N ARG A 189 -1.36 1.13 4.05
CA ARG A 189 -0.11 0.38 4.18
C ARG A 189 0.78 0.95 5.26
N GLU A 190 1.23 0.09 6.16
CA GLU A 190 2.38 0.34 7.02
C GLU A 190 3.55 -0.53 6.53
N ALA A 191 4.76 0.02 6.53
CA ALA A 191 5.95 -0.70 6.09
C ALA A 191 7.10 -0.58 7.09
N LEU A 192 7.78 -1.70 7.31
CA LEU A 192 9.03 -1.81 8.05
C LEU A 192 10.12 -2.38 7.14
N VAL A 193 11.35 -1.95 7.36
CA VAL A 193 12.57 -2.38 6.67
C VAL A 193 13.55 -2.98 7.66
N GLY A 194 14.27 -4.03 7.26
CA GLY A 194 15.24 -4.69 8.12
C GLY A 194 16.43 -3.80 8.44
N ARG A 195 17.00 -3.99 9.63
CA ARG A 195 18.20 -3.29 10.12
C ARG A 195 19.45 -4.15 9.97
N ASP A 196 20.61 -3.50 10.01
CA ASP A 196 21.93 -4.14 10.06
C ASP A 196 22.14 -5.21 8.98
N GLN A 197 22.15 -6.49 9.35
CA GLN A 197 22.40 -7.62 8.45
C GLN A 197 21.15 -8.04 7.67
N ASP A 198 19.95 -7.57 8.06
CA ASP A 198 18.67 -7.93 7.47
C ASP A 198 18.21 -6.91 6.39
N THR A 199 19.11 -6.20 5.71
CA THR A 199 18.75 -5.14 4.71
C THR A 199 17.83 -5.62 3.56
N GLY A 200 17.82 -6.92 3.27
CA GLY A 200 16.91 -7.54 2.29
C GLY A 200 15.48 -7.76 2.79
N LEU A 201 15.24 -7.62 4.10
CA LEU A 201 13.96 -7.85 4.76
C LEU A 201 13.06 -6.61 4.66
N ARG A 202 11.82 -6.81 4.25
CA ARG A 202 10.76 -5.79 4.30
C ARG A 202 9.45 -6.44 4.70
N VAL A 203 8.78 -5.87 5.69
CA VAL A 203 7.47 -6.33 6.15
C VAL A 203 6.45 -5.22 5.90
N THR A 204 5.29 -5.55 5.36
CA THR A 204 4.19 -4.59 5.18
C THR A 204 2.90 -5.14 5.73
N PHE A 205 2.10 -4.26 6.35
CA PHE A 205 0.73 -4.54 6.76
C PHE A 205 -0.22 -3.75 5.87
N ASP A 206 -1.07 -4.46 5.14
CA ASP A 206 -2.10 -3.85 4.30
C ASP A 206 -3.47 -4.05 4.95
N ARG A 207 -4.03 -2.97 5.50
CA ARG A 207 -5.31 -2.94 6.21
C ARG A 207 -6.41 -2.28 5.39
N ARG A 208 -7.68 -2.55 5.75
CA ARG A 208 -8.88 -1.95 5.13
C ARG A 208 -8.86 -2.09 3.61
N ILE A 209 -8.50 -3.29 3.13
CA ILE A 209 -8.36 -3.60 1.70
C ILE A 209 -9.76 -3.58 1.07
N ARG A 210 -9.92 -2.64 0.13
CA ARG A 210 -11.19 -2.30 -0.52
C ARG A 210 -10.99 -2.01 -1.98
N GLY A 211 -12.06 -1.83 -2.71
CA GLY A 211 -11.97 -1.56 -4.14
C GLY A 211 -13.31 -1.29 -4.78
N ARG A 212 -13.31 -1.27 -6.11
CA ARG A 212 -14.48 -1.17 -6.97
C ARG A 212 -14.22 -1.72 -8.36
N ASP A 213 -15.28 -2.13 -9.04
CA ASP A 213 -15.36 -2.65 -10.41
C ASP A 213 -16.00 -1.66 -11.40
N ARG A 214 -16.17 -0.41 -10.97
CA ARG A 214 -16.76 0.70 -11.73
C ARG A 214 -16.05 2.01 -11.35
N ASP A 215 -16.38 3.10 -12.03
CA ASP A 215 -15.86 4.44 -11.73
C ASP A 215 -14.33 4.48 -11.60
N PHE A 216 -13.65 4.01 -12.65
CA PHE A 216 -12.21 3.76 -12.62
C PHE A 216 -11.32 5.01 -12.56
N HIS A 217 -11.92 6.20 -12.65
CA HIS A 217 -11.18 7.43 -12.41
C HIS A 217 -10.84 7.57 -10.92
N PHE A 218 -9.57 7.84 -10.60
CA PHE A 218 -9.12 7.99 -9.21
C PHE A 218 -9.77 9.21 -8.54
N GLY A 219 -9.95 10.29 -9.28
CA GLY A 219 -10.62 11.50 -8.80
C GLY A 219 -12.15 11.46 -8.85
N THR A 220 -12.80 10.30 -9.07
CA THR A 220 -14.27 10.23 -9.01
C THR A 220 -14.76 10.63 -7.61
N PRO A 221 -15.56 11.71 -7.48
CA PRO A 221 -16.11 12.12 -6.18
C PRO A 221 -17.04 11.06 -5.61
N ASN A 222 -16.97 10.83 -4.30
CA ASN A 222 -17.87 9.92 -3.57
C ASN A 222 -17.95 8.50 -4.17
N ALA A 223 -16.88 8.02 -4.81
CA ALA A 223 -16.85 6.68 -5.38
C ALA A 223 -17.11 5.61 -4.31
N GLU A 224 -18.09 4.74 -4.55
CA GLU A 224 -18.42 3.68 -3.61
C GLU A 224 -17.36 2.59 -3.67
N ASN A 225 -16.61 2.42 -2.57
CA ASN A 225 -15.61 1.36 -2.44
C ASN A 225 -16.07 0.37 -1.37
N ARG A 226 -16.00 -0.93 -1.68
CA ARG A 226 -16.38 -2.01 -0.76
C ARG A 226 -15.16 -2.81 -0.34
N PHE A 227 -15.19 -3.34 0.88
CA PHE A 227 -14.14 -4.24 1.36
C PHE A 227 -14.07 -5.51 0.52
N THR A 228 -12.88 -5.84 0.02
CA THR A 228 -12.62 -7.07 -0.77
C THR A 228 -11.88 -8.13 0.06
N ILE A 229 -11.39 -7.73 1.23
CA ILE A 229 -10.97 -8.59 2.32
C ILE A 229 -11.63 -8.03 3.58
N PRO A 230 -12.15 -8.87 4.50
CA PRO A 230 -12.82 -8.41 5.72
C PRO A 230 -11.99 -7.34 6.46
N PRO A 231 -12.61 -6.24 6.91
CA PRO A 231 -11.87 -5.08 7.45
C PRO A 231 -11.18 -5.34 8.80
N HIS A 232 -11.56 -6.40 9.50
CA HIS A 232 -10.90 -6.88 10.71
C HIS A 232 -9.62 -7.69 10.41
N LEU A 233 -9.25 -7.87 9.14
CA LEU A 233 -8.03 -8.53 8.70
C LEU A 233 -7.06 -7.55 8.03
N SER A 234 -5.78 -7.83 8.23
CA SER A 234 -4.66 -7.25 7.51
C SER A 234 -3.93 -8.33 6.73
N VAL A 235 -3.43 -7.97 5.55
CA VAL A 235 -2.48 -8.83 4.83
C VAL A 235 -1.08 -8.40 5.24
N MET A 236 -0.41 -9.25 6.03
CA MET A 236 1.02 -9.09 6.32
C MET A 236 1.83 -9.74 5.19
N GLU A 237 2.68 -8.97 4.53
CA GLU A 237 3.55 -9.43 3.45
C GLU A 237 5.02 -9.26 3.87
N ILE A 238 5.77 -10.37 3.86
CA ILE A 238 7.19 -10.41 4.20
C ILE A 238 7.98 -10.67 2.93
N LYS A 239 8.95 -9.79 2.64
CA LYS A 239 9.89 -9.92 1.54
C LYS A 239 11.29 -10.08 2.09
N VAL A 240 11.99 -11.11 1.64
CA VAL A 240 13.36 -11.40 2.09
C VAL A 240 14.23 -11.82 0.91
N ASN A 241 15.52 -11.51 1.02
CA ASN A 241 16.55 -12.04 0.11
C ASN A 241 17.08 -13.36 0.68
N GLU A 242 17.27 -14.34 -0.20
CA GLU A 242 17.82 -15.69 0.01
C GLU A 242 17.11 -16.60 1.02
N ARG A 243 16.95 -16.15 2.26
CA ARG A 243 16.39 -16.93 3.36
C ARG A 243 15.63 -16.02 4.31
N THR A 244 14.48 -16.49 4.78
CA THR A 244 13.76 -15.83 5.86
C THR A 244 14.54 -15.96 7.18
N PRO A 245 14.84 -14.86 7.89
CA PRO A 245 15.45 -14.93 9.20
C PRO A 245 14.64 -15.80 10.16
N TYR A 246 15.32 -16.62 10.97
CA TYR A 246 14.67 -17.59 11.85
C TYR A 246 13.64 -16.94 12.79
N TRP A 247 13.95 -15.73 13.27
CA TRP A 247 13.08 -14.98 14.17
C TRP A 247 11.75 -14.57 13.53
N ILE A 248 11.71 -14.36 12.21
CA ILE A 248 10.46 -14.09 11.49
C ILE A 248 9.60 -15.36 11.42
N THR A 249 10.24 -16.52 11.15
CA THR A 249 9.52 -17.81 11.14
C THR A 249 9.03 -18.20 12.52
N ASP A 250 9.81 -17.93 13.57
CA ASP A 250 9.43 -18.13 14.97
C ASP A 250 8.28 -17.21 15.37
N LEU A 251 8.33 -15.91 15.02
CA LEU A 251 7.24 -14.96 15.22
C LEU A 251 5.96 -15.43 14.54
N ALA A 252 6.03 -15.88 13.29
CA ALA A 252 4.87 -16.41 12.57
C ALA A 252 4.28 -17.65 13.27
N ALA A 253 5.14 -18.56 13.75
CA ALA A 253 4.70 -19.76 14.47
C ALA A 253 4.05 -19.42 15.82
N ARG A 254 4.68 -18.58 16.65
CA ARG A 254 4.15 -18.14 17.96
C ARG A 254 2.84 -17.38 17.85
N ARG A 255 2.63 -16.66 16.76
CA ARG A 255 1.39 -15.92 16.47
C ARG A 255 0.36 -16.77 15.70
N ASN A 256 0.63 -18.08 15.53
CA ASN A 256 -0.24 -19.03 14.82
C ASN A 256 -0.65 -18.56 13.42
N LEU A 257 0.30 -17.98 12.67
CA LEU A 257 0.06 -17.42 11.35
C LEU A 257 0.31 -18.46 10.26
N SER A 258 -0.69 -18.65 9.40
CA SER A 258 -0.62 -19.56 8.26
C SER A 258 -0.30 -18.84 6.96
N LEU A 259 0.56 -19.44 6.14
CA LEU A 259 0.88 -18.92 4.81
C LEU A 259 -0.34 -18.98 3.88
N VAL A 260 -0.66 -17.86 3.25
CA VAL A 260 -1.78 -17.75 2.30
C VAL A 260 -1.31 -17.35 0.91
N ARG A 261 -2.03 -17.80 -0.11
CA ARG A 261 -1.79 -17.41 -1.52
C ARG A 261 -2.69 -16.27 -1.98
N VAL A 262 -2.80 -15.22 -1.16
CA VAL A 262 -3.71 -14.10 -1.44
C VAL A 262 -3.16 -13.14 -2.52
N SER A 263 -4.07 -12.69 -3.40
CA SER A 263 -3.81 -11.66 -4.40
C SER A 263 -4.93 -10.63 -4.35
N LYS A 264 -4.61 -9.39 -3.99
CA LYS A 264 -5.62 -8.32 -3.85
C LYS A 264 -6.46 -8.09 -5.12
N TYR A 265 -5.85 -8.24 -6.29
CA TYR A 265 -6.57 -8.22 -7.58
C TYR A 265 -7.59 -9.35 -7.70
N VAL A 266 -7.19 -10.59 -7.36
CA VAL A 266 -8.06 -11.77 -7.44
C VAL A 266 -9.23 -11.62 -6.47
N GLN A 267 -8.93 -11.22 -5.23
CA GLN A 267 -9.95 -10.89 -4.24
C GLN A 267 -10.94 -9.84 -4.74
N SER A 268 -10.47 -8.82 -5.46
CA SER A 268 -11.34 -7.77 -5.99
C SER A 268 -12.27 -8.33 -7.09
N ILE A 269 -11.72 -9.06 -8.06
CA ILE A 269 -12.51 -9.71 -9.13
C ILE A 269 -13.61 -10.63 -8.56
N GLU A 270 -13.25 -11.47 -7.59
CA GLU A 270 -14.18 -12.42 -6.97
C GLU A 270 -15.21 -11.73 -6.06
N ALA A 271 -14.79 -10.71 -5.31
CA ALA A 271 -15.70 -9.97 -4.41
C ALA A 271 -16.77 -9.19 -5.18
N PHE A 272 -16.46 -8.72 -6.39
CA PHE A 272 -17.42 -8.04 -7.27
C PHE A 272 -18.18 -9.00 -8.21
N GLY A 273 -17.97 -10.31 -8.08
CA GLY A 273 -18.71 -11.32 -8.87
C GLY A 273 -18.31 -11.38 -10.35
N LEU A 274 -17.18 -10.79 -10.74
CA LEU A 274 -16.69 -10.82 -12.11
C LEU A 274 -16.13 -12.20 -12.51
N ALA A 275 -15.77 -13.03 -11.53
CA ALA A 275 -15.42 -14.43 -11.71
C ALA A 275 -15.85 -15.27 -10.49
N PRO A 276 -16.00 -16.60 -10.64
CA PRO A 276 -16.26 -17.50 -9.52
C PRO A 276 -15.14 -17.43 -8.47
N ARG A 277 -15.50 -17.52 -7.19
CA ARG A 277 -14.55 -17.56 -6.07
C ARG A 277 -13.62 -18.78 -6.18
N SER A 278 -12.32 -18.55 -6.21
CA SER A 278 -11.31 -19.61 -6.19
C SER A 278 -11.10 -20.18 -4.79
N VAL A 279 -10.31 -21.25 -4.71
CA VAL A 279 -9.82 -21.84 -3.44
C VAL A 279 -8.90 -20.90 -2.65
N PHE A 280 -8.48 -19.78 -3.25
CA PHE A 280 -7.66 -18.76 -2.58
C PHE A 280 -8.50 -17.57 -2.09
N HIS A 281 -9.81 -17.59 -2.36
CA HIS A 281 -10.72 -16.55 -1.93
C HIS A 281 -10.77 -16.50 -0.41
N VAL A 282 -10.39 -15.37 0.17
CA VAL A 282 -10.48 -15.17 1.63
C VAL A 282 -11.94 -15.05 2.04
N ARG A 283 -12.45 -16.05 2.77
CA ARG A 283 -13.76 -15.99 3.44
C ARG A 283 -13.60 -15.54 4.88
N GLU A 284 -14.69 -15.07 5.46
CA GLU A 284 -14.76 -14.77 6.90
C GLU A 284 -14.62 -16.06 7.74
N GLU A 285 -14.97 -17.20 7.16
CA GLU A 285 -14.93 -18.53 7.78
C GLU A 285 -13.51 -19.13 7.87
N ASP A 286 -12.59 -18.71 6.99
CA ASP A 286 -11.25 -19.30 6.83
C ASP A 286 -10.26 -18.86 7.92
N LEU A 287 -10.76 -18.33 9.04
CA LEU A 287 -9.98 -17.67 10.06
C LEU A 287 -9.53 -18.63 11.16
N PRO A 288 -8.29 -18.48 11.67
CA PRO A 288 -7.95 -19.08 12.95
C PRO A 288 -8.91 -18.50 14.01
N PRO A 289 -9.42 -19.32 14.94
CA PRO A 289 -10.25 -18.81 16.03
C PRO A 289 -9.50 -17.71 16.76
N ALA A 290 -10.22 -16.65 17.15
CA ALA A 290 -9.64 -15.57 17.94
C ALA A 290 -8.89 -16.19 19.13
N PRO A 291 -7.66 -15.77 19.43
CA PRO A 291 -6.95 -16.26 20.61
C PRO A 291 -7.84 -15.98 21.81
N ALA A 292 -8.06 -17.00 22.65
CA ALA A 292 -8.78 -16.82 23.89
C ALA A 292 -8.12 -15.67 24.65
N LEU A 293 -8.85 -14.56 24.85
CA LEU A 293 -8.39 -13.45 25.67
C LEU A 293 -8.02 -14.06 27.02
N ALA A 294 -6.74 -13.99 27.38
CA ALA A 294 -6.34 -14.34 28.74
C ALA A 294 -7.18 -13.48 29.70
N PRO A 295 -7.80 -14.07 30.74
CA PRO A 295 -8.61 -13.30 31.66
C PRO A 295 -7.77 -12.14 32.19
N LEU A 296 -8.28 -10.92 32.05
CA LEU A 296 -7.68 -9.76 32.66
C LEU A 296 -7.50 -10.06 34.16
N PRO A 297 -6.32 -9.79 34.76
CA PRO A 297 -6.13 -9.98 36.19
C PRO A 297 -7.22 -9.20 36.91
N LEU A 298 -7.97 -9.91 37.78
CA LEU A 298 -9.01 -9.34 38.62
C LEU A 298 -8.40 -8.16 39.39
N VAL A 299 -8.86 -6.95 39.07
CA VAL A 299 -8.54 -5.77 39.86
C VAL A 299 -9.14 -6.00 41.25
N PRO A 300 -8.36 -6.03 42.34
CA PRO A 300 -8.91 -6.20 43.67
C PRO A 300 -9.81 -5.01 43.99
N THR A 301 -11.07 -5.32 44.31
CA THR A 301 -12.06 -4.34 44.77
C THR A 301 -11.52 -3.64 46.01
N PRO A 302 -11.54 -2.30 46.10
CA PRO A 302 -11.15 -1.61 47.33
C PRO A 302 -12.10 -2.01 48.46
N ALA A 303 -11.52 -2.46 49.57
CA ALA A 303 -12.26 -2.82 50.77
C ALA A 303 -13.10 -1.63 51.26
N SER A 304 -14.37 -1.91 51.58
CA SER A 304 -15.29 -0.93 52.15
C SER A 304 -14.75 -0.43 53.50
N PRO A 305 -14.88 0.88 53.83
CA PRO A 305 -14.34 1.43 55.06
C PRO A 305 -15.11 0.90 56.27
N THR A 306 -14.38 0.24 57.16
CA THR A 306 -14.86 -0.24 58.46
C THR A 306 -15.36 0.94 59.30
N THR A 307 -16.65 0.96 59.61
CA THR A 307 -17.26 1.96 60.48
C THR A 307 -16.73 1.75 61.91
N ARG A 308 -15.93 2.68 62.42
CA ARG A 308 -15.52 2.70 63.83
C ARG A 308 -16.75 3.00 64.69
N ARG A 309 -17.07 2.11 65.65
CA ARG A 309 -17.98 2.42 66.76
C ARG A 309 -17.33 3.47 67.67
N PRO A 310 -18.06 4.51 68.13
CA PRO A 310 -17.59 5.35 69.22
C PRO A 310 -17.71 4.59 70.55
N THR A 311 -16.63 4.68 71.32
CA THR A 311 -16.53 4.31 72.73
C THR A 311 -17.48 5.13 73.60
N GLU A 312 -18.21 4.45 74.48
CA GLU A 312 -18.90 5.04 75.62
C GLU A 312 -17.90 5.77 76.52
N ALA A 313 -18.24 7.00 76.89
CA ALA A 313 -17.59 7.74 77.96
C ALA A 313 -18.65 8.09 79.02
N SER A 314 -18.30 7.71 80.24
CA SER A 314 -19.01 7.77 81.51
C SER A 314 -19.15 9.18 82.11
N HIS A 315 -20.27 9.39 82.82
CA HIS A 315 -20.50 10.22 84.01
C HIS A 315 -20.11 11.71 84.02
N SER A 316 -21.12 12.60 84.06
CA SER A 316 -21.69 13.22 85.28
C SER A 316 -22.85 14.15 84.92
#